data_AF-A0A2S7SUB8-F1
#
_entry.id   AF-A0A2S7SUB8-F1
#
_cell.length_a   1.000
_cell.length_b   1.000
_cell.length_c   1.000
_cell.angle_alpha   90.00
_cell.angle_beta   90.00
_cell.angle_gamma   90.00
#
_symmetry.space_group_name_H-M   'P 1'
#
loop_
_entity.id
_entity.type
_entity.pdbx_description
1 polymer ?
#
loop_
_entity_poly.entity_id
_entity_poly.type
_entity_poly.pdbx_seq_one_letter_code
_entity_poly.pdbx_strand_id
1 'polypeptide(L)'
;MFFTIKKRNMKKNFYVVFKGRETGIFKTWEETEPLVHRYPCSSYKGYANRQDAEKAFNADQVKRKRKTKAKAKKQVLWTDKFYVAVGGNSPAIYSTLEAAESHMKGDLNSCCEVFCLYEKAVEFLEKVFGLNDQFCG
;
A
#
# COMPACT_ATOMS: atom_id res chain seq x y z
N MET A 1 -17.93 34.87 33.54
CA MET A 1 -16.47 35.04 33.71
C MET A 1 -15.76 34.07 32.77
N PHE A 2 -15.24 34.54 31.63
CA PHE A 2 -14.46 33.71 30.71
C PHE A 2 -12.99 33.81 31.12
N PHE A 3 -12.49 32.79 31.81
CA PHE A 3 -11.06 32.68 32.09
C PHE A 3 -10.30 32.44 30.78
N THR A 4 -9.66 33.48 30.26
CA THR A 4 -8.70 33.37 29.16
C THR A 4 -7.48 32.61 29.66
N ILE A 5 -7.38 31.33 29.28
CA ILE A 5 -6.20 30.51 29.52
C ILE A 5 -5.04 31.12 28.72
N LYS A 6 -4.22 31.93 29.38
CA LYS A 6 -2.97 32.46 28.84
C LYS A 6 -2.05 31.26 28.56
N LYS A 7 -1.96 30.86 27.29
CA LYS A 7 -1.11 29.77 26.81
C LYS A 7 0.33 30.06 27.24
N ARG A 8 0.83 29.36 28.26
CA ARG A 8 2.23 29.45 28.67
C ARG A 8 3.06 29.09 27.45
N ASN A 9 3.83 30.06 26.93
CA ASN A 9 4.84 29.83 25.92
C ASN A 9 5.96 29.04 26.60
N MET A 10 5.72 27.75 26.81
CA MET A 10 6.71 26.79 27.29
C MET A 10 7.90 26.93 26.36
N LYS A 11 9.03 27.43 26.88
CA LYS A 11 10.27 27.56 26.11
C LYS A 11 10.56 26.19 25.49
N LYS A 12 10.44 26.11 24.17
CA LYS A 12 10.69 24.88 23.42
C LYS A 12 12.19 24.74 23.36
N ASN A 13 12.72 23.82 24.15
CA ASN A 13 14.16 23.58 24.22
C ASN A 13 14.64 22.63 23.12
N PHE A 14 13.72 21.93 22.45
CA PHE A 14 14.06 20.95 21.42
C PHE A 14 13.17 21.14 20.21
N TYR A 15 13.76 21.26 19.03
CA TYR A 15 13.10 21.42 17.75
C TYR A 15 13.31 20.17 16.91
N VAL A 16 12.23 19.54 16.47
CA VAL A 16 12.29 18.39 15.56
C VAL A 16 11.93 18.89 14.17
N VAL A 17 12.84 18.71 13.23
CA VAL A 17 12.59 18.97 11.81
C VAL A 17 12.21 17.65 11.15
N PHE A 18 10.93 17.53 10.81
CA PHE A 18 10.43 16.41 10.03
C PHE A 18 10.80 16.62 8.57
N LYS A 19 10.48 17.79 8.00
CA LYS A 19 10.78 18.12 6.60
C LYS A 19 11.53 19.45 6.55
N GLY A 20 12.68 19.43 5.87
CA GLY A 20 13.56 20.58 5.72
C GLY A 20 14.77 20.18 4.88
N ARG A 21 15.75 21.07 4.78
CA ARG A 21 17.06 20.78 4.18
C ARG A 21 17.76 19.64 4.89
N GLU A 22 17.70 19.66 6.22
CA GLU A 22 18.17 18.59 7.10
C GLU A 22 17.07 18.20 8.07
N THR A 23 16.98 16.90 8.38
CA THR A 23 15.98 16.35 9.30
C THR A 23 16.67 15.81 10.54
N GLY A 24 16.17 16.17 11.72
CA GLY A 24 16.82 15.80 12.97
C GLY A 24 16.19 16.50 14.16
N ILE A 25 16.84 16.36 15.32
CA ILE A 25 16.45 16.98 16.57
C ILE A 25 17.52 18.00 16.94
N PHE A 26 17.15 19.27 16.94
CA PHE A 26 18.01 20.40 17.24
C PHE A 26 17.64 21.01 18.58
N LYS A 27 18.59 21.65 19.26
CA LYS A 27 18.36 22.31 20.57
C LYS A 27 18.14 23.80 20.44
N THR A 28 18.67 24.41 19.37
CA THR A 28 18.60 25.85 19.14
C THR A 28 17.70 26.17 17.95
N TRP A 29 17.06 27.34 17.99
CA TRP A 29 16.31 27.85 16.85
C TRP A 29 17.23 28.36 15.75
N GLU A 30 18.39 28.91 16.11
CA GLU A 30 19.39 29.47 15.16
C GLU A 30 19.89 28.41 14.17
N GLU A 31 20.07 27.17 14.59
CA GLU A 31 20.41 26.05 13.70
C GLU A 31 19.19 25.53 12.93
N THR A 32 17.99 25.63 13.51
CA THR A 32 16.76 25.07 12.91
C THR A 32 16.18 25.98 11.82
N GLU A 33 16.21 27.29 12.04
CA GLU A 33 15.66 28.30 11.15
C GLU A 33 16.17 28.17 9.71
N PRO A 34 17.48 28.16 9.42
CA PRO A 34 17.97 28.05 8.04
C PRO A 34 17.59 26.73 7.35
N LEU A 35 17.24 25.68 8.11
CA LEU A 35 16.84 24.38 7.57
C LEU A 35 15.39 24.35 7.09
N VAL A 36 14.53 25.14 7.73
CA VAL A 36 13.09 25.19 7.47
C VAL A 36 12.68 26.45 6.72
N HIS A 37 13.41 27.55 6.92
CA HIS A 37 13.17 28.84 6.30
C HIS A 37 13.46 28.74 4.80
N ARG A 38 12.51 29.25 3.99
CA ARG A 38 12.52 29.14 2.52
C ARG A 38 12.58 27.69 1.98
N TYR A 39 12.30 26.67 2.80
CA TYR A 39 12.17 25.30 2.31
C TYR A 39 10.68 25.00 1.98
N PRO A 40 10.35 24.61 0.74
CA PRO A 40 8.98 24.33 0.34
C PRO A 40 8.42 23.16 1.13
N CYS A 41 7.23 23.33 1.69
CA CYS A 41 6.56 22.32 2.53
C CYS A 41 7.40 21.82 3.72
N SER A 42 8.18 22.72 4.34
CA SER A 42 8.89 22.42 5.59
C SER A 42 7.91 22.11 6.72
N SER A 43 8.32 21.24 7.64
CA SER A 43 7.50 20.81 8.77
C SER A 43 8.40 20.57 9.96
N TYR A 44 8.21 21.39 10.99
CA TYR A 44 8.95 21.31 12.25
C TYR A 44 8.00 21.42 13.45
N LYS A 45 8.42 20.90 14.59
CA LYS A 45 7.68 21.04 15.85
C LYS A 45 8.63 21.15 17.03
N GLY A 46 8.36 22.10 17.91
CA GLY A 46 9.12 22.27 19.14
C GLY A 46 8.49 21.54 20.32
N TYR A 47 9.34 20.97 21.16
CA TYR A 47 9.05 20.12 22.29
C TYR A 47 9.78 20.63 23.54
N ALA A 48 9.20 20.37 24.70
CA ALA A 48 9.81 20.73 25.99
C ALA A 48 10.91 19.72 26.41
N ASN A 49 10.74 18.44 26.08
CA ASN A 49 11.61 17.34 26.50
C ASN A 49 12.26 16.65 25.30
N ARG A 50 13.54 16.25 25.46
CA ARG A 50 14.28 15.46 24.47
C ARG A 50 13.59 14.14 24.15
N GLN A 51 13.06 13.47 25.18
CA GLN A 51 12.42 12.16 25.01
C GLN A 51 11.15 12.24 24.16
N ASP A 52 10.38 13.32 24.27
CA ASP A 52 9.17 13.53 23.45
C ASP A 52 9.55 13.86 21.99
N ALA A 53 10.59 14.67 21.81
CA ALA A 53 11.17 14.98 20.51
C ALA A 53 11.65 13.70 19.78
N GLU A 54 12.34 12.81 20.49
CA GLU A 54 12.86 11.56 19.93
C GLU A 54 11.74 10.58 19.56
N LYS A 55 10.73 10.44 20.42
CA LYS A 55 9.53 9.65 20.13
C LYS A 55 8.82 10.16 18.87
N ALA A 56 8.65 11.47 18.76
CA ALA A 56 8.01 12.09 17.60
C ALA A 56 8.81 11.87 16.31
N PHE A 57 10.13 12.04 16.36
CA PHE A 57 11.01 11.82 15.22
C PHE A 57 10.96 10.36 14.75
N ASN A 58 11.06 9.40 15.67
CA ASN A 58 10.98 7.98 15.35
C ASN A 58 9.61 7.61 14.75
N ALA A 59 8.52 8.13 15.31
CA ALA A 59 7.18 7.93 14.77
C ALA A 59 7.05 8.46 13.33
N ASP A 60 7.67 9.59 12.99
CA ASP A 60 7.68 10.11 11.60
C ASP A 60 8.51 9.22 10.66
N GLN A 61 9.68 8.75 11.11
CA GLN A 61 10.54 7.83 10.34
C GLN A 61 9.79 6.54 9.98
N VAL A 62 9.08 5.94 10.94
CA VAL A 62 8.26 4.74 10.72
C VAL A 62 7.15 5.01 9.70
N LYS A 63 6.48 6.16 9.79
CA LYS A 63 5.45 6.56 8.81
C LYS A 63 6.01 6.69 7.39
N ARG A 64 7.20 7.29 7.23
CA ARG A 64 7.88 7.40 5.92
C ARG A 64 8.23 6.03 5.34
N LYS A 65 8.84 5.17 6.15
CA LYS A 65 9.20 3.80 5.74
C LYS A 65 7.97 2.97 5.34
N ARG A 66 6.85 3.14 6.05
CA ARG A 66 5.58 2.50 5.69
C ARG A 66 5.04 3.01 4.36
N LYS A 67 5.09 4.32 4.09
CA LYS A 67 4.66 4.89 2.80
C LYS A 67 5.53 4.43 1.63
N THR A 68 6.85 4.31 1.81
CA THR A 68 7.74 3.80 0.75
C THR A 68 7.50 2.32 0.48
N LYS A 69 7.31 1.48 1.51
CA LYS A 69 6.94 0.06 1.31
C LYS A 69 5.54 -0.11 0.70
N ALA A 70 4.58 0.73 1.06
CA ALA A 70 3.25 0.71 0.44
C ALA A 70 3.32 1.12 -1.04
N LYS A 71 4.16 2.09 -1.40
CA LYS A 71 4.38 2.50 -2.79
C LYS A 71 5.15 1.44 -3.59
N ALA A 72 6.10 0.74 -2.97
CA ALA A 72 6.85 -0.37 -3.57
C ALA A 72 6.00 -1.64 -3.72
N LYS A 73 5.16 -1.99 -2.74
CA LYS A 73 4.20 -3.11 -2.86
C LYS A 73 3.14 -2.85 -3.93
N LYS A 74 2.81 -1.59 -4.20
CA LYS A 74 1.85 -1.21 -5.26
C LYS A 74 2.41 -1.39 -6.68
N GLN A 75 3.72 -1.63 -6.85
CA GLN A 75 4.32 -1.92 -8.17
C GLN A 75 4.46 -3.41 -8.49
N VAL A 76 4.24 -4.34 -7.54
CA VAL A 76 4.52 -5.80 -7.75
C VAL A 76 3.25 -6.67 -7.65
N LEU A 77 2.06 -6.06 -7.55
CA LEU A 77 0.78 -6.76 -7.66
C LEU A 77 -0.07 -6.06 -8.73
N TRP A 78 0.37 -6.19 -9.98
CA TRP A 78 -0.39 -5.87 -11.19
C TRP A 78 -0.27 -7.09 -12.09
N THR A 79 -1.05 -8.13 -11.78
CA THR A 79 -1.40 -9.16 -12.76
C THR A 79 -2.92 -9.18 -12.81
N ASP A 80 -3.49 -8.13 -13.41
CA ASP A 80 -4.94 -7.88 -13.58
C ASP A 80 -5.63 -8.85 -14.54
N LYS A 81 -5.07 -10.04 -14.79
CA LYS A 81 -5.61 -11.01 -15.75
C LYS A 81 -5.38 -12.43 -15.24
N PHE A 82 -6.47 -13.07 -14.84
CA PHE A 82 -6.56 -14.51 -14.60
C PHE A 82 -7.19 -15.14 -15.84
N TYR A 83 -6.62 -16.24 -16.32
CA TYR A 83 -7.05 -16.93 -17.53
C TYR A 83 -7.76 -18.22 -17.10
N VAL A 84 -9.03 -18.38 -17.45
CA VAL A 84 -9.76 -19.63 -17.26
C VAL A 84 -9.71 -20.37 -18.58
N ALA A 85 -9.01 -21.50 -18.62
CA ALA A 85 -9.03 -22.36 -19.79
C ALA A 85 -10.09 -23.45 -19.56
N VAL A 86 -11.07 -23.50 -20.47
CA VAL A 86 -12.05 -24.58 -20.52
C VAL A 86 -11.71 -25.44 -21.75
N GLY A 87 -11.01 -26.55 -21.51
CA GLY A 87 -10.63 -27.52 -22.53
C GLY A 87 -10.73 -28.93 -21.96
N GLY A 88 -11.54 -29.80 -22.57
CA GLY A 88 -11.76 -31.16 -22.09
C GLY A 88 -12.39 -31.26 -20.69
N ASN A 89 -12.29 -32.44 -20.09
CA ASN A 89 -12.97 -32.81 -18.83
C ASN A 89 -12.39 -32.15 -17.55
N SER A 90 -11.53 -31.12 -17.68
CA SER A 90 -10.79 -30.51 -16.56
C SER A 90 -10.58 -28.99 -16.76
N PRO A 91 -11.48 -28.12 -16.26
CA PRO A 91 -11.24 -26.68 -16.26
C PRO A 91 -10.21 -26.29 -15.19
N ALA A 92 -9.35 -25.33 -15.50
CA ALA A 92 -8.33 -24.83 -14.56
C ALA A 92 -8.10 -23.32 -14.71
N ILE A 93 -7.74 -22.68 -13.59
CA ILE A 93 -7.42 -21.25 -13.50
C ILE A 93 -5.91 -21.08 -13.57
N TYR A 94 -5.46 -20.31 -14.55
CA TYR A 94 -4.05 -20.02 -14.78
C TYR A 94 -3.75 -18.54 -14.50
N SER A 95 -2.63 -18.29 -13.84
CA SER A 95 -2.10 -16.94 -13.61
C SER A 95 -1.28 -16.42 -14.80
N THR A 96 -1.02 -17.26 -15.82
CA THR A 96 -0.26 -16.91 -17.02
C THR A 96 -0.94 -17.44 -18.29
N LEU A 97 -0.89 -16.66 -19.37
CA LEU A 97 -1.45 -17.02 -20.66
C LEU A 97 -0.75 -18.25 -21.28
N GLU A 98 0.57 -18.35 -21.13
CA GLU A 98 1.36 -19.47 -21.65
C GLU A 98 0.94 -20.82 -21.06
N ALA A 99 0.59 -20.84 -19.76
CA ALA A 99 0.11 -22.04 -19.09
C ALA A 99 -1.31 -22.41 -19.56
N ALA A 100 -2.16 -21.42 -19.82
CA ALA A 100 -3.49 -21.63 -20.40
C ALA A 100 -3.40 -22.17 -21.84
N GLU A 101 -2.55 -21.58 -22.68
CA GLU A 101 -2.36 -21.97 -24.08
C GLU A 101 -1.71 -23.35 -24.23
N SER A 102 -0.74 -23.68 -23.38
CA SER A 102 -0.12 -25.02 -23.37
C SER A 102 -1.12 -26.13 -23.08
N HIS A 103 -2.18 -25.84 -22.33
CA HIS A 103 -3.24 -26.79 -22.01
C HIS A 103 -4.25 -26.99 -23.17
N MET A 104 -4.41 -25.98 -24.04
CA MET A 104 -5.43 -25.97 -25.12
C MET A 104 -4.98 -26.59 -26.45
N LYS A 105 -3.75 -27.11 -26.57
CA LYS A 105 -3.09 -27.44 -27.85
C LYS A 105 -3.69 -28.62 -28.65
N GLY A 106 -4.92 -29.06 -28.37
CA GLY A 106 -5.54 -30.25 -28.97
C GLY A 106 -6.98 -30.14 -29.45
N ASP A 107 -7.74 -29.09 -29.07
CA ASP A 107 -9.20 -29.06 -29.30
C ASP A 107 -9.66 -27.79 -30.02
N LEU A 108 -10.34 -27.96 -31.16
CA LEU A 108 -10.90 -26.89 -32.00
C LEU A 108 -12.13 -26.18 -31.37
N ASN A 109 -12.57 -26.61 -30.18
CA ASN A 109 -13.74 -26.07 -29.46
C ASN A 109 -13.39 -25.49 -28.07
N SER A 110 -12.11 -25.19 -27.79
CA SER A 110 -11.71 -24.63 -26.49
C SER A 110 -11.85 -23.10 -26.45
N CYS A 111 -12.45 -22.59 -25.37
CA CYS A 111 -12.59 -21.15 -25.11
C CYS A 111 -11.76 -20.76 -23.89
N CYS A 112 -10.96 -19.69 -24.02
CA CYS A 112 -10.30 -19.02 -22.92
C CYS A 112 -11.11 -17.79 -22.52
N GLU A 113 -11.56 -17.74 -21.27
CA GLU A 113 -12.20 -16.54 -20.73
C GLU A 113 -11.25 -15.84 -19.75
N VAL A 114 -11.02 -14.55 -19.98
CA VAL A 114 -10.07 -13.75 -19.21
C VAL A 114 -10.83 -12.91 -18.20
N PHE A 115 -10.50 -13.08 -16.93
CA PHE A 115 -11.11 -12.36 -15.83
C PHE A 115 -10.12 -11.42 -15.16
N CYS A 116 -10.58 -10.21 -14.84
CA CYS A 116 -9.79 -9.26 -14.06
C CYS A 116 -9.74 -9.60 -12.56
N LEU A 117 -10.59 -10.52 -12.08
CA LEU A 117 -10.71 -10.87 -10.67
C LEU A 117 -10.75 -12.40 -10.51
N TYR A 118 -9.93 -12.93 -9.60
CA TYR A 118 -9.89 -14.37 -9.30
C TYR A 118 -11.24 -14.89 -8.82
N GLU A 119 -11.97 -14.13 -7.99
CA GLU A 119 -13.29 -14.57 -7.49
C GLU A 119 -14.30 -14.77 -8.63
N LYS A 120 -14.32 -13.88 -9.62
CA LYS A 120 -15.19 -14.02 -10.80
C LYS A 120 -14.81 -15.21 -11.67
N ALA A 121 -13.51 -15.51 -11.77
CA ALA A 121 -13.02 -16.69 -12.49
C ALA A 121 -13.45 -18.00 -11.80
N VAL A 122 -13.43 -18.03 -10.46
CA VAL A 122 -13.92 -19.16 -9.66
C VAL A 122 -15.42 -19.30 -9.81
N GLU A 123 -16.20 -18.22 -9.66
CA GLU A 123 -17.66 -18.25 -9.85
C GLU A 123 -18.04 -18.74 -11.25
N PHE A 124 -17.31 -18.32 -12.29
CA PHE A 124 -17.53 -18.80 -13.65
C PHE A 124 -17.25 -20.30 -13.78
N LEU A 125 -16.14 -20.78 -13.23
CA LEU A 125 -15.78 -22.20 -13.24
C LEU A 125 -16.79 -23.06 -12.46
N GLU A 126 -17.22 -22.59 -11.29
CA GLU A 126 -18.26 -23.23 -10.48
C GLU A 126 -19.61 -23.24 -11.20
N LYS A 127 -19.95 -22.19 -11.95
CA LYS A 127 -21.19 -22.12 -12.72
C LYS A 127 -21.18 -23.00 -13.97
N VAL A 128 -20.01 -23.17 -14.61
CA VAL A 128 -19.83 -24.07 -15.75
C VAL A 128 -19.87 -25.54 -15.32
N PHE A 129 -19.38 -25.86 -14.11
CA PHE A 129 -19.36 -27.22 -13.57
C PHE A 129 -20.55 -27.56 -12.65
N GLY A 130 -21.25 -26.55 -12.14
CA GLY A 130 -22.29 -26.65 -11.10
C GLY A 130 -23.70 -26.91 -11.60
N LEU A 131 -23.89 -27.88 -12.49
CA LEU A 131 -25.15 -28.59 -12.71
C LEU A 131 -24.86 -29.94 -13.38
N ASN A 132 -24.39 -30.90 -12.59
CA ASN A 132 -24.51 -32.31 -12.94
C ASN A 132 -24.65 -33.20 -11.69
N ASP A 133 -25.63 -32.87 -10.85
CA ASP A 133 -26.24 -33.81 -9.91
C ASP A 133 -27.33 -34.62 -10.63
N GLN A 134 -26.96 -35.27 -11.75
CA GLN A 134 -27.84 -36.21 -12.43
C GLN A 134 -27.06 -37.37 -13.07
N PHE A 135 -26.19 -38.00 -12.27
CA PHE A 135 -25.95 -39.43 -12.42
C PHE A 135 -26.94 -40.20 -11.52
N CYS A 136 -28.21 -40.19 -11.93
CA CYS A 136 -29.16 -41.24 -11.62
C CYS A 136 -29.52 -41.90 -12.96
N GLY A 137 -29.09 -43.16 -13.12
CA GLY A 137 -29.32 -43.98 -14.30
C GLY A 137 -28.30 -45.10 -14.37
#